data_AF-A0A739SRZ5-F1
#
_entry.id   AF-A0A739SRZ5-F1
#
_cell.length_a   1.000
_cell.length_b   1.000
_cell.length_c   1.000
_cell.angle_alpha   90.00
_cell.angle_beta   90.00
_cell.angle_gamma   90.00
#
_symmetry.space_group_name_H-M   'P 1'
#
loop_
_entity.id
_entity.type
_entity.pdbx_description
1 polymer ?
#
loop_
_entity_poly.entity_id
_entity_poly.type
_entity_poly.pdbx_seq_one_letter_code
_entity_poly.pdbx_strand_id
1 'polypeptide(L)'
;MSGELTTGSTLQIADVFIEDEDGDPLSLDKMNNADDIKWYLVDNEAADPSGTPAATGTAFTIPADAGGKKIKIVYRIKTATGTPDSAFLPATVLLTSASSGVGGDSAADGTISNKLRSVTIKVVNENNKPTLELNGTNDANTPVVGGTLEAVLECAATAAAECEVSNYNFTWQMADAGTPDKFTDLNNTNAEKHKYIIKGTEQNKLFRVHVTPKTTKATPENKRAIRR
;
A
#
# COMPACT_ATOMS: atom_id res chain seq x y z
N MET A 1 16.00 12.65 -1.70
CA MET A 1 15.28 11.66 -2.52
C MET A 1 13.91 12.20 -2.88
N SER A 2 13.26 11.70 -3.94
CA SER A 2 11.84 11.97 -4.22
C SER A 2 11.04 10.67 -4.34
N GLY A 3 9.74 10.77 -4.05
CA GLY A 3 8.79 9.67 -4.12
C GLY A 3 8.15 9.34 -2.77
N GLU A 4 7.12 8.50 -2.83
CA GLU A 4 6.28 8.12 -1.70
C GLU A 4 6.54 6.65 -1.32
N LEU A 5 6.62 6.35 -0.02
CA LEU A 5 6.66 4.97 0.49
C LEU A 5 5.27 4.31 0.42
N THR A 6 4.76 4.17 -0.80
CA THR A 6 3.49 3.51 -1.12
C THR A 6 3.73 2.46 -2.19
N THR A 7 3.13 1.28 -2.08
CA THR A 7 3.24 0.21 -3.09
C THR A 7 2.92 0.72 -4.50
N GLY A 8 3.77 0.39 -5.48
CA GLY A 8 3.64 0.84 -6.87
C GLY A 8 4.19 2.24 -7.16
N SER A 9 4.56 3.02 -6.13
CA SER A 9 5.27 4.30 -6.32
C SER A 9 6.69 4.08 -6.82
N THR A 10 7.22 5.05 -7.56
CA THR A 10 8.64 5.07 -7.96
C THR A 10 9.40 6.06 -7.10
N LEU A 11 10.50 5.59 -6.51
CA LEU A 11 11.48 6.40 -5.79
C LEU A 11 12.63 6.77 -6.72
N GLN A 12 13.14 7.99 -6.58
CA GLN A 12 14.24 8.51 -7.39
C GLN A 12 15.33 9.13 -6.50
N ILE A 13 16.58 8.70 -6.71
CA ILE A 13 17.76 9.41 -6.22
C ILE A 13 18.00 10.58 -7.18
N ALA A 14 17.73 11.80 -6.71
CA ALA A 14 18.00 13.02 -7.45
C ALA A 14 19.43 13.53 -7.21
N ASP A 15 19.93 13.36 -5.99
CA ASP A 15 21.25 13.81 -5.57
C ASP A 15 21.71 13.06 -4.31
N VAL A 16 23.00 13.13 -4.00
CA VAL A 16 23.63 12.62 -2.78
C VAL A 16 24.35 13.79 -2.10
N PHE A 17 23.88 14.19 -0.92
CA PHE A 17 24.43 15.34 -0.21
C PHE A 17 25.54 14.92 0.75
N ILE A 18 26.78 14.85 0.24
CA ILE A 18 27.99 14.74 1.02
C ILE A 18 29.07 15.65 0.41
N GLU A 19 29.92 16.22 1.25
CA GLU A 19 31.07 17.00 0.80
C GLU A 19 32.31 16.10 0.78
N ASP A 20 33.03 16.13 -0.34
CA ASP A 20 34.37 15.58 -0.42
C ASP A 20 35.37 16.56 0.20
N GLU A 21 36.32 16.08 1.00
CA GLU A 21 37.26 16.94 1.74
C GLU A 21 38.20 17.72 0.80
N ASP A 22 38.52 17.15 -0.36
CA ASP A 22 39.36 17.78 -1.38
C ASP A 22 38.53 18.67 -2.34
N GLY A 23 37.21 18.71 -2.14
CA GLY A 23 36.26 19.49 -2.93
C GLY A 23 35.95 18.89 -4.30
N ASP A 24 36.23 17.59 -4.51
CA ASP A 24 35.90 16.93 -5.75
C ASP A 24 34.37 16.79 -5.91
N PRO A 25 33.79 17.21 -7.06
CA PRO A 25 32.35 17.10 -7.28
C PRO A 25 31.93 15.63 -7.34
N LEU A 26 30.81 15.29 -6.70
CA LEU A 26 30.24 13.94 -6.77
C LEU A 26 29.66 13.62 -8.16
N SER A 27 29.62 12.34 -8.51
CA SER A 27 29.04 11.87 -9.78
C SER A 27 28.02 10.77 -9.56
N LEU A 28 26.73 11.14 -9.53
CA LEU A 28 25.64 10.17 -9.48
C LEU A 28 25.63 9.24 -10.71
N ASP A 29 26.03 9.75 -11.88
CA ASP A 29 26.16 8.94 -13.11
C ASP A 29 27.19 7.82 -12.94
N LYS A 30 28.34 8.08 -12.30
CA LYS A 30 29.32 7.02 -11.99
C LYS A 30 28.78 6.01 -10.98
N MET A 31 27.90 6.43 -10.06
CA MET A 31 27.25 5.55 -9.08
C MET A 31 26.08 4.75 -9.69
N ASN A 32 25.51 5.16 -10.83
CA ASN A 32 24.33 4.54 -11.43
C ASN A 32 24.63 3.22 -12.15
N ASN A 33 25.06 2.22 -11.38
CA ASN A 33 25.34 0.88 -11.86
C ASN A 33 24.97 -0.18 -10.80
N ALA A 34 25.06 -1.45 -11.18
CA ALA A 34 24.62 -2.57 -10.35
C ALA A 34 25.46 -2.80 -9.09
N ASP A 35 26.70 -2.29 -9.05
CA ASP A 35 27.62 -2.49 -7.94
C ASP A 35 27.51 -1.40 -6.87
N ASP A 36 27.24 -0.16 -7.30
CA ASP A 36 27.33 1.03 -6.45
C ASP A 36 26.01 1.56 -5.93
N ILE A 37 24.85 1.21 -6.49
CA ILE A 37 23.54 1.55 -5.89
C ILE A 37 22.65 0.32 -5.91
N LYS A 38 22.27 -0.16 -4.72
CA LYS A 38 21.46 -1.35 -4.49
C LYS A 38 20.30 -1.02 -3.56
N TRP A 39 19.10 -1.39 -3.98
CA TRP A 39 17.86 -1.23 -3.20
C TRP A 39 17.49 -2.55 -2.55
N TYR A 40 17.18 -2.52 -1.27
CA TYR A 40 16.78 -3.69 -0.51
C TYR A 40 15.40 -3.47 0.09
N LEU A 41 14.54 -4.46 -0.08
CA LEU A 41 13.32 -4.59 0.70
C LEU A 41 13.63 -5.40 1.95
N VAL A 42 13.37 -4.83 3.13
CA VAL A 42 13.74 -5.44 4.41
C VAL A 42 12.53 -5.51 5.34
N ASP A 43 12.53 -6.54 6.20
CA ASP A 43 11.52 -6.75 7.24
C ASP A 43 11.97 -6.22 8.62
N ASN A 44 13.23 -5.80 8.75
CA ASN A 44 13.81 -5.30 9.99
C ASN A 44 14.75 -4.11 9.73
N GLU A 45 15.23 -3.49 10.82
CA GLU A 45 16.11 -2.32 10.75
C GLU A 45 17.59 -2.66 10.94
N ALA A 46 17.97 -3.95 10.91
CA ALA A 46 19.35 -4.40 11.11
C ALA A 46 20.32 -3.63 10.23
N ALA A 47 21.43 -3.12 10.79
CA ALA A 47 22.31 -2.12 10.16
C ALA A 47 22.57 -2.41 8.66
N ASP A 48 23.01 -3.63 8.36
CA ASP A 48 23.25 -4.11 7.00
C ASP A 48 22.11 -5.00 6.50
N PRO A 49 21.58 -4.75 5.28
CA PRO A 49 20.58 -5.61 4.68
C PRO A 49 21.21 -6.93 4.22
N SER A 50 20.49 -8.04 4.45
CA SER A 50 20.87 -9.36 3.95
C SER A 50 20.08 -9.74 2.69
N GLY A 51 20.65 -10.59 1.85
CA GLY A 51 19.97 -11.16 0.67
C GLY A 51 20.26 -10.42 -0.63
N THR A 52 19.45 -10.72 -1.65
CA THR A 52 19.59 -10.14 -2.99
C THR A 52 18.93 -8.76 -3.04
N PRO A 53 19.57 -7.73 -3.64
CA PRO A 53 18.92 -6.46 -3.92
C PRO A 53 17.62 -6.66 -4.70
N ALA A 54 16.59 -5.90 -4.35
CA ALA A 54 15.33 -5.85 -5.11
C ALA A 54 15.50 -5.07 -6.42
N ALA A 55 16.44 -4.12 -6.47
CA ALA A 55 16.79 -3.37 -7.67
C ALA A 55 18.18 -2.74 -7.54
N THR A 56 18.64 -2.11 -8.63
CA THR A 56 19.89 -1.33 -8.68
C THR A 56 19.70 -0.04 -9.47
N GLY A 57 20.62 0.91 -9.31
CA GLY A 57 20.60 2.19 -10.04
C GLY A 57 19.78 3.27 -9.34
N THR A 58 19.50 4.39 -10.02
CA THR A 58 18.95 5.61 -9.37
C THR A 58 17.43 5.64 -9.20
N ALA A 59 16.70 4.64 -9.72
CA ALA A 59 15.25 4.57 -9.64
C ALA A 59 14.80 3.21 -9.11
N PHE A 60 13.73 3.19 -8.31
CA PHE A 60 13.14 1.96 -7.80
C PHE A 60 11.62 2.06 -7.74
N THR A 61 10.93 1.18 -8.46
CA THR A 61 9.47 1.03 -8.34
C THR A 61 9.16 0.01 -7.25
N ILE A 62 8.43 0.45 -6.22
CA ILE A 62 8.06 -0.38 -5.07
C ILE A 62 7.11 -1.48 -5.55
N PRO A 63 7.41 -2.77 -5.29
CA PRO A 63 6.52 -3.87 -5.65
C PRO A 63 5.15 -3.77 -4.99
N ALA A 64 4.12 -4.34 -5.64
CA ALA A 64 2.75 -4.28 -5.16
C ALA A 64 2.51 -5.05 -3.85
N ASP A 65 3.38 -6.01 -3.53
CA ASP A 65 3.35 -6.87 -2.35
C ASP A 65 4.32 -6.43 -1.25
N ALA A 66 4.93 -5.25 -1.38
CA ALA A 66 5.92 -4.73 -0.43
C ALA A 66 5.31 -4.02 0.79
N GLY A 67 3.98 -3.94 0.91
CA GLY A 67 3.32 -3.31 2.04
C GLY A 67 3.77 -3.87 3.39
N GLY A 68 4.04 -3.00 4.36
CA GLY A 68 4.57 -3.35 5.68
C GLY A 68 6.09 -3.58 5.73
N LYS A 69 6.77 -3.68 4.59
CA LYS A 69 8.24 -3.74 4.52
C LYS A 69 8.85 -2.33 4.58
N LYS A 70 10.17 -2.27 4.65
CA LYS A 70 10.96 -1.03 4.57
C LYS A 70 11.98 -1.09 3.44
N ILE A 71 12.57 0.05 3.10
CA ILE A 71 13.57 0.15 2.03
C ILE A 71 14.91 0.62 2.60
N LYS A 72 15.97 -0.13 2.31
CA LYS A 72 17.35 0.32 2.51
C LYS A 72 18.03 0.51 1.17
N ILE A 73 18.83 1.57 1.07
CA ILE A 73 19.75 1.77 -0.05
C ILE A 73 21.15 1.50 0.48
N VAL A 74 21.88 0.60 -0.17
CA VAL A 74 23.32 0.48 -0.02
C VAL A 74 23.94 1.16 -1.22
N TYR A 75 24.73 2.20 -0.98
CA TYR A 75 25.38 2.94 -2.06
C TYR A 75 26.86 3.24 -1.79
N ARG A 76 27.65 3.35 -2.85
CA ARG A 76 29.04 3.78 -2.77
C ARG A 76 29.21 5.13 -3.46
N ILE A 77 29.74 6.08 -2.69
CA ILE A 77 29.97 7.44 -3.18
C ILE A 77 31.16 7.43 -4.15
N LYS A 78 31.00 8.14 -5.26
CA LYS A 78 32.04 8.38 -6.26
C LYS A 78 32.12 9.85 -6.64
N THR A 79 33.33 10.32 -6.83
CA THR A 79 33.62 11.67 -7.34
C THR A 79 33.75 11.63 -8.86
N ALA A 80 33.46 12.74 -9.53
CA ALA A 80 33.64 12.90 -10.97
C ALA A 80 35.14 12.94 -11.33
N THR A 81 35.93 13.58 -10.46
CA THR A 81 37.39 13.79 -10.56
C THR A 81 38.09 13.33 -9.27
N GLY A 82 39.42 13.35 -9.25
CA GLY A 82 40.20 12.90 -8.08
C GLY A 82 40.65 11.44 -8.14
N THR A 83 41.60 11.08 -7.29
CA THR A 83 42.05 9.68 -7.12
C THR A 83 42.46 9.46 -5.66
N PRO A 84 41.84 8.50 -4.95
CA PRO A 84 40.80 7.58 -5.43
C PRO A 84 39.47 8.28 -5.70
N ASP A 85 38.73 7.85 -6.74
CA ASP A 85 37.44 8.45 -7.12
C ASP A 85 36.23 7.74 -6.50
N SER A 86 36.47 6.88 -5.52
CA SER A 86 35.49 6.00 -4.92
C SER A 86 35.74 5.87 -3.42
N ALA A 87 34.67 6.02 -2.64
CA ALA A 87 34.70 5.75 -1.21
C ALA A 87 35.12 4.30 -0.93
N PHE A 88 35.91 4.12 0.13
CA PHE A 88 36.42 2.81 0.53
C PHE A 88 35.30 1.85 0.95
N LEU A 89 34.34 2.34 1.74
CA LEU A 89 33.17 1.57 2.19
C LEU A 89 31.88 2.13 1.59
N PRO A 90 30.90 1.26 1.32
CA PRO A 90 29.55 1.72 1.02
C PRO A 90 28.87 2.29 2.27
N ALA A 91 27.89 3.14 2.05
CA ALA A 91 26.94 3.61 3.06
C ALA A 91 25.63 2.85 2.94
N THR A 92 24.94 2.66 4.06
CA THR A 92 23.60 2.08 4.12
C THR A 92 22.65 3.08 4.74
N VAL A 93 21.53 3.36 4.07
CA VAL A 93 20.49 4.29 4.56
C VAL A 93 19.14 3.59 4.55
N LEU A 94 18.47 3.59 5.71
CA LEU A 94 17.04 3.29 5.79
C LEU A 94 16.26 4.52 5.32
N LEU A 95 15.36 4.35 4.36
CA LEU A 95 14.56 5.45 3.84
C LEU A 95 13.46 5.81 4.81
N THR A 96 13.52 7.03 5.33
CA THR A 96 12.48 7.68 6.13
C THR A 96 12.32 9.12 5.68
N SER A 97 11.25 9.78 6.11
CA SER A 97 11.08 11.22 5.87
C SER A 97 12.26 12.03 6.41
N ALA A 98 12.80 11.65 7.57
CA ALA A 98 13.94 12.31 8.19
C ALA A 98 15.28 12.04 7.50
N SER A 99 15.55 10.79 7.09
CA SER A 99 16.85 10.43 6.51
C SER A 99 16.99 10.84 5.05
N SER A 100 15.88 10.81 4.30
CA SER A 100 15.91 10.84 2.84
C SER A 100 14.90 11.79 2.21
N GLY A 101 13.93 12.29 2.98
CA GLY A 101 12.87 13.18 2.50
C GLY A 101 11.77 12.48 1.70
N VAL A 102 11.64 11.15 1.83
CA VAL A 102 10.52 10.42 1.20
C VAL A 102 9.19 10.77 1.88
N GLY A 103 8.13 10.86 1.07
CA GLY A 103 6.76 11.07 1.53
C GLY A 103 6.03 9.75 1.82
N GLY A 104 4.80 9.87 2.33
CA GLY A 104 3.86 8.76 2.51
C GLY A 104 3.34 8.65 3.94
N ASP A 105 2.19 8.01 4.10
CA ASP A 105 1.46 7.92 5.38
C ASP A 105 2.30 7.32 6.52
N SER A 106 3.24 6.42 6.21
CA SER A 106 4.15 5.79 7.17
C SER A 106 5.62 6.10 6.91
N ALA A 107 5.92 7.18 6.18
CA ALA A 107 7.29 7.54 5.85
C ALA A 107 8.14 7.95 7.06
N ALA A 108 7.51 8.40 8.14
CA ALA A 108 8.21 8.77 9.36
C ALA A 108 9.02 7.61 9.97
N ASP A 109 8.47 6.39 9.93
CA ASP A 109 9.17 5.18 10.38
C ASP A 109 9.77 4.36 9.22
N GLY A 110 9.55 4.77 7.97
CA GLY A 110 10.08 4.09 6.78
C GLY A 110 9.28 2.88 6.32
N THR A 111 8.08 2.66 6.86
CA THR A 111 7.20 1.57 6.45
C THR A 111 6.49 1.90 5.15
N ILE A 112 6.46 0.94 4.22
CA ILE A 112 5.72 1.04 2.97
C ILE A 112 4.24 0.85 3.25
N SER A 113 3.42 1.82 2.87
CA SER A 113 1.97 1.71 2.89
C SER A 113 1.45 0.97 1.65
N ASN A 114 0.44 0.12 1.83
CA ASN A 114 -0.36 -0.35 0.71
C ASN A 114 -1.22 0.80 0.16
N LYS A 115 -1.51 0.78 -1.15
CA LYS A 115 -2.44 1.74 -1.77
C LYS A 115 -3.81 1.72 -1.08
N LEU A 116 -4.40 0.53 -0.93
CA LEU A 116 -5.56 0.30 -0.06
C LEU A 116 -5.04 -0.11 1.33
N ARG A 117 -5.34 0.69 2.35
CA ARG A 117 -4.86 0.48 3.72
C ARG A 117 -5.83 -0.32 4.56
N SER A 118 -7.13 -0.03 4.46
CA SER A 118 -8.15 -0.70 5.26
C SER A 118 -9.49 -0.81 4.53
N VAL A 119 -10.30 -1.76 4.98
CA VAL A 119 -11.71 -1.89 4.62
C VAL A 119 -12.49 -1.93 5.92
N THR A 120 -13.44 -1.02 6.08
CA THR A 120 -14.32 -0.97 7.25
C THR A 120 -15.77 -1.10 6.82
N ILE A 121 -16.64 -1.52 7.75
CA ILE A 121 -18.08 -1.55 7.53
C ILE A 121 -18.69 -0.40 8.31
N LYS A 122 -19.31 0.52 7.59
CA LYS A 122 -20.16 1.56 8.15
C LYS A 122 -21.59 1.06 8.21
N VAL A 123 -22.23 1.26 9.36
CA VAL A 123 -23.66 0.94 9.55
C VAL A 123 -24.47 2.21 9.34
N VAL A 124 -25.43 2.15 8.42
CA VAL A 124 -26.36 3.24 8.10
C VAL A 124 -27.77 2.76 8.41
N ASN A 125 -28.25 3.14 9.59
CA ASN A 125 -29.60 2.87 10.04
C ASN A 125 -30.54 4.03 9.68
N GLU A 126 -31.85 3.76 9.68
CA GLU A 126 -32.85 4.82 9.60
C GLU A 126 -32.78 5.73 10.84
N ASN A 127 -33.27 6.97 10.69
CA ASN A 127 -33.32 7.92 11.80
C ASN A 127 -34.02 7.33 13.03
N ASN A 128 -33.43 7.57 14.21
CA ASN A 128 -33.90 7.08 15.51
C ASN A 128 -33.88 5.54 15.66
N LYS A 129 -33.07 4.82 14.87
CA LYS A 129 -32.78 3.39 15.06
C LYS A 129 -31.28 3.17 15.29
N PRO A 130 -30.88 2.12 16.03
CA PRO A 130 -31.73 1.16 16.73
C PRO A 130 -32.40 1.77 17.97
N THR A 131 -33.39 1.06 18.52
CA THR A 131 -34.00 1.43 19.81
C THR A 131 -33.86 0.32 20.83
N LEU A 132 -33.81 0.70 22.11
CA LEU A 132 -33.74 -0.25 23.23
C LEU A 132 -34.92 -1.24 23.21
N GLU A 133 -36.12 -0.79 22.87
CA GLU A 133 -37.33 -1.62 22.84
C GLU A 133 -37.28 -2.71 21.78
N LEU A 134 -36.83 -2.38 20.56
CA LEU A 134 -36.85 -3.32 19.42
C LEU A 134 -35.55 -4.11 19.28
N ASN A 135 -34.43 -3.54 19.72
CA ASN A 135 -33.09 -4.05 19.41
C ASN A 135 -32.24 -4.28 20.67
N GLY A 136 -32.72 -3.89 21.86
CA GLY A 136 -31.96 -4.02 23.09
C GLY A 136 -30.78 -3.05 23.21
N THR A 137 -30.65 -2.09 22.30
CA THR A 137 -29.59 -1.08 22.28
C THR A 137 -30.02 0.19 21.55
N ASN A 138 -29.42 1.32 21.92
CA ASN A 138 -29.53 2.59 21.20
C ASN A 138 -28.23 2.94 20.44
N ASP A 139 -27.27 2.03 20.37
CA ASP A 139 -26.00 2.26 19.67
C ASP A 139 -26.25 2.30 18.15
N ALA A 140 -26.11 3.49 17.56
CA ALA A 140 -26.29 3.76 16.14
C ALA A 140 -25.46 2.85 15.22
N ASN A 141 -24.34 2.29 15.71
CA ASN A 141 -23.49 1.38 14.96
C ASN A 141 -23.95 -0.08 15.00
N THR A 142 -25.06 -0.39 15.68
CA THR A 142 -25.62 -1.74 15.70
C THR A 142 -26.33 -2.03 14.37
N PRO A 143 -25.90 -3.05 13.61
CA PRO A 143 -26.63 -3.49 12.42
C PRO A 143 -28.05 -3.95 12.77
N VAL A 144 -29.08 -3.32 12.18
CA VAL A 144 -30.48 -3.75 12.34
C VAL A 144 -31.17 -3.96 11.00
N VAL A 145 -32.22 -4.78 11.01
CA VAL A 145 -33.03 -5.09 9.83
C VAL A 145 -33.51 -3.82 9.13
N GLY A 146 -33.37 -3.78 7.81
CA GLY A 146 -33.66 -2.60 6.97
C GLY A 146 -32.52 -1.58 6.90
N GLY A 147 -31.57 -1.62 7.84
CA GLY A 147 -30.33 -0.85 7.78
C GLY A 147 -29.43 -1.30 6.65
N THR A 148 -28.55 -0.40 6.21
CA THR A 148 -27.55 -0.65 5.18
C THR A 148 -26.16 -0.76 5.79
N LEU A 149 -25.45 -1.84 5.45
CA LEU A 149 -24.02 -1.97 5.65
C LEU A 149 -23.30 -1.42 4.41
N GLU A 150 -22.33 -0.55 4.61
CA GLU A 150 -21.53 0.06 3.56
C GLU A 150 -20.05 -0.27 3.77
N ALA A 151 -19.42 -0.90 2.78
CA ALA A 151 -17.99 -1.14 2.78
C ALA A 151 -17.28 0.18 2.43
N VAL A 152 -16.53 0.72 3.39
CA VAL A 152 -15.75 1.95 3.23
C VAL A 152 -14.28 1.56 3.04
N LEU A 153 -13.71 2.00 1.92
CA LEU A 153 -12.32 1.78 1.57
C LEU A 153 -11.48 2.97 2.03
N GLU A 154 -10.37 2.70 2.73
CA GLU A 154 -9.40 3.72 3.13
C GLU A 154 -8.09 3.49 2.39
N CYS A 155 -7.64 4.49 1.65
CA CYS A 155 -6.40 4.44 0.88
C CYS A 155 -5.32 5.31 1.49
N ALA A 156 -4.08 5.08 1.07
CA ALA A 156 -3.00 6.01 1.34
C ALA A 156 -3.35 7.40 0.80
N ALA A 157 -2.93 8.47 1.48
CA ALA A 157 -3.33 9.84 1.12
C ALA A 157 -2.96 10.20 -0.33
N THR A 158 -1.84 9.68 -0.82
CA THR A 158 -1.34 9.89 -2.19
C THR A 158 -1.93 8.93 -3.22
N ALA A 159 -2.81 8.02 -2.81
CA ALA A 159 -3.43 6.99 -3.64
C ALA A 159 -4.97 7.02 -3.55
N ALA A 160 -5.58 8.17 -3.26
CA ALA A 160 -7.04 8.28 -3.04
C ALA A 160 -7.88 7.71 -4.19
N ALA A 161 -7.47 7.92 -5.44
CA ALA A 161 -8.15 7.39 -6.63
C ALA A 161 -8.18 5.85 -6.70
N GLU A 162 -7.30 5.17 -5.96
CA GLU A 162 -7.28 3.71 -5.89
C GLU A 162 -8.44 3.17 -5.05
N CYS A 163 -9.10 4.00 -4.22
CA CYS A 163 -10.24 3.61 -3.38
C CYS A 163 -11.60 3.79 -4.05
N GLU A 164 -11.63 4.12 -5.33
CA GLU A 164 -12.87 4.10 -6.10
C GLU A 164 -13.50 2.70 -6.02
N VAL A 165 -14.71 2.60 -5.46
CA VAL A 165 -15.41 1.31 -5.28
C VAL A 165 -15.60 0.56 -6.61
N SER A 166 -15.58 1.28 -7.73
CA SER A 166 -15.64 0.70 -9.07
C SER A 166 -14.43 -0.19 -9.40
N ASN A 167 -13.29 -0.01 -8.72
CA ASN A 167 -12.08 -0.80 -8.88
C ASN A 167 -12.12 -2.15 -8.15
N TYR A 168 -13.15 -2.44 -7.35
CA TYR A 168 -13.20 -3.64 -6.52
C TYR A 168 -14.47 -4.47 -6.71
N ASN A 169 -14.35 -5.75 -6.41
CA ASN A 169 -15.47 -6.66 -6.20
C ASN A 169 -15.71 -6.84 -4.70
N PHE A 170 -16.98 -6.93 -4.32
CA PHE A 170 -17.43 -7.03 -2.92
C PHE A 170 -18.27 -8.30 -2.75
N THR A 171 -17.87 -9.15 -1.81
CA THR A 171 -18.63 -10.34 -1.42
C THR A 171 -19.02 -10.20 0.04
N TRP A 172 -20.30 -9.96 0.30
CA TRP A 172 -20.83 -9.88 1.66
C TRP A 172 -21.06 -11.27 2.21
N GLN A 173 -20.75 -11.45 3.49
CA GLN A 173 -20.91 -12.73 4.17
C GLN A 173 -21.52 -12.49 5.55
N MET A 174 -22.25 -13.49 6.03
CA MET A 174 -22.79 -13.49 7.38
C MET A 174 -22.40 -14.76 8.14
N ALA A 175 -22.35 -14.67 9.46
CA ALA A 175 -22.22 -15.82 10.35
C ALA A 175 -23.23 -15.72 11.50
N ASP A 176 -23.64 -16.87 12.03
CA ASP A 176 -24.35 -16.94 13.30
C ASP A 176 -23.44 -16.51 14.45
N ALA A 177 -23.97 -15.73 15.40
CA ALA A 177 -23.21 -15.34 16.60
C ALA A 177 -22.74 -16.55 17.43
N GLY A 178 -23.48 -17.66 17.39
CA GLY A 178 -23.09 -18.92 18.03
C GLY A 178 -22.00 -19.72 17.30
N THR A 179 -21.71 -19.38 16.04
CA THR A 179 -20.62 -19.98 15.25
C THR A 179 -19.86 -18.89 14.48
N PRO A 180 -19.14 -18.01 15.19
CA PRO A 180 -18.62 -16.76 14.63
C PRO A 180 -17.59 -16.96 13.50
N ASP A 181 -17.00 -18.15 13.37
CA ASP A 181 -16.00 -18.46 12.34
C ASP A 181 -16.60 -19.07 11.06
N LYS A 182 -17.91 -19.35 11.03
CA LYS A 182 -18.59 -20.00 9.90
C LYS A 182 -19.38 -19.00 9.07
N PHE A 183 -18.67 -18.26 8.24
CA PHE A 183 -19.27 -17.29 7.33
C PHE A 183 -19.81 -17.95 6.05
N THR A 184 -20.99 -17.53 5.63
CA THR A 184 -21.62 -17.92 4.36
C THR A 184 -21.87 -16.70 3.49
N ASP A 185 -21.67 -16.86 2.18
CA ASP A 185 -21.93 -15.81 1.20
C ASP A 185 -23.41 -15.37 1.21
N LEU A 186 -23.59 -14.06 1.23
CA LEU A 186 -24.89 -13.43 1.09
C LEU A 186 -25.15 -13.17 -0.39
N ASN A 187 -26.35 -13.54 -0.86
CA ASN A 187 -26.81 -13.12 -2.18
C ASN A 187 -27.15 -11.61 -2.14
N ASN A 188 -26.16 -10.78 -2.51
CA ASN A 188 -26.30 -9.33 -2.57
C ASN A 188 -26.89 -8.88 -3.92
N THR A 189 -28.19 -8.57 -3.91
CA THR A 189 -28.92 -8.06 -5.07
C THR A 189 -28.90 -6.53 -5.19
N ASN A 190 -28.23 -5.80 -4.28
CA ASN A 190 -28.09 -4.35 -4.39
C ASN A 190 -27.37 -3.97 -5.70
N ALA A 191 -27.77 -2.86 -6.32
CA ALA A 191 -27.11 -2.30 -7.50
C ALA A 191 -25.69 -1.83 -7.14
N GLU A 192 -25.55 -1.20 -5.98
CA GLU A 192 -24.26 -0.81 -5.40
C GLU A 192 -23.68 -1.98 -4.60
N LYS A 193 -22.77 -2.75 -5.21
CA LYS A 193 -22.23 -3.98 -4.60
C LYS A 193 -21.45 -3.77 -3.30
N HIS A 194 -20.90 -2.57 -3.09
CA HIS A 194 -20.24 -2.16 -1.86
C HIS A 194 -21.23 -1.88 -0.71
N LYS A 195 -22.55 -1.98 -0.96
CA LYS A 195 -23.60 -1.86 0.06
C LYS A 195 -24.41 -3.14 0.18
N TYR A 196 -24.94 -3.40 1.37
CA TYR A 196 -25.80 -4.53 1.67
C TYR A 196 -26.94 -4.13 2.60
N ILE A 197 -28.18 -4.49 2.26
CA ILE A 197 -29.36 -4.20 3.09
C ILE A 197 -29.67 -5.43 3.93
N ILE A 198 -29.73 -5.26 5.25
CA ILE A 198 -29.96 -6.35 6.20
C ILE A 198 -31.41 -6.82 6.11
N LYS A 199 -31.61 -8.12 5.86
CA LYS A 199 -32.95 -8.72 5.72
C LYS A 199 -33.51 -9.13 7.08
N GLY A 200 -34.83 -9.29 7.16
CA GLY A 200 -35.51 -9.68 8.40
C GLY A 200 -35.01 -10.98 9.02
N THR A 201 -34.57 -11.93 8.20
CA THR A 201 -34.02 -13.23 8.65
C THR A 201 -32.56 -13.14 9.14
N GLU A 202 -31.94 -11.98 9.09
CA GLU A 202 -30.51 -11.76 9.32
C GLU A 202 -30.25 -10.97 10.61
N GLN A 203 -31.23 -10.89 11.50
CA GLN A 203 -31.06 -10.30 12.82
C GLN A 203 -30.11 -11.15 13.69
N ASN A 204 -29.32 -10.50 14.55
CA ASN A 204 -28.35 -11.12 15.46
C ASN A 204 -27.27 -11.95 14.75
N LYS A 205 -26.91 -11.56 13.52
CA LYS A 205 -25.80 -12.14 12.76
C LYS A 205 -24.57 -11.25 12.82
N LEU A 206 -23.41 -11.85 12.59
CA LEU A 206 -22.17 -11.14 12.31
C LEU A 206 -22.05 -10.94 10.81
N PHE A 207 -21.52 -9.79 10.39
CA PHE A 207 -21.33 -9.46 8.99
C PHE A 207 -19.86 -9.18 8.71
N ARG A 208 -19.40 -9.59 7.54
CA ARG A 208 -18.12 -9.17 6.98
C ARG A 208 -18.24 -8.97 5.48
N VAL A 209 -17.24 -8.31 4.90
CA VAL A 209 -17.15 -8.10 3.47
C VAL A 209 -15.76 -8.49 2.99
N HIS A 210 -15.69 -9.30 1.95
CA HIS A 210 -14.47 -9.59 1.22
C HIS A 210 -14.36 -8.63 0.04
N VAL A 211 -13.27 -7.87 0.00
CA VAL A 211 -12.99 -6.90 -1.06
C VAL A 211 -11.80 -7.39 -1.87
N THR A 212 -11.97 -7.49 -3.19
CA THR A 212 -10.90 -7.94 -4.09
C THR A 212 -10.74 -6.94 -5.24
N PRO A 213 -9.52 -6.51 -5.57
CA PRO A 213 -9.31 -5.64 -6.73
C PRO A 213 -9.79 -6.31 -8.01
N LYS A 214 -10.45 -5.55 -8.88
CA LYS A 214 -10.73 -5.99 -10.25
C LYS A 214 -9.41 -6.00 -11.01
N THR A 215 -9.04 -7.13 -11.57
CA THR A 215 -7.84 -7.21 -12.42
C THR A 215 -8.08 -6.44 -13.72
N THR A 216 -7.54 -5.24 -13.84
CA THR A 216 -7.33 -4.57 -15.12
C THR A 216 -6.06 -5.11 -15.76
N LYS A 217 -6.07 -6.37 -16.21
CA LYS A 217 -5.03 -6.79 -17.17
C LYS A 217 -5.25 -5.98 -18.44
N ALA A 218 -4.40 -4.97 -18.66
CA ALA A 218 -4.18 -4.46 -20.01
C ALA A 218 -3.72 -5.66 -20.84
N THR A 219 -4.60 -6.19 -21.68
CA THR A 219 -4.20 -7.18 -22.67
C THR A 219 -3.23 -6.46 -23.60
N PRO A 220 -1.96 -6.88 -23.74
CA PRO A 220 -1.08 -6.28 -24.72
C PRO A 220 -1.76 -6.44 -26.08
N GLU A 221 -1.95 -5.34 -26.81
CA GLU A 221 -2.39 -5.42 -28.19
C GLU A 221 -1.43 -6.38 -28.91
N ASN A 222 -1.94 -7.54 -29.32
CA ASN A 222 -1.25 -8.41 -30.24
C ASN A 222 -1.04 -7.59 -31.51
N LYS A 223 0.14 -6.97 -31.66
CA LYS A 223 0.61 -6.45 -32.92
C LYS A 223 0.62 -7.63 -33.88
N ARG A 224 -0.48 -7.78 -34.64
CA ARG A 224 -0.53 -8.65 -35.81
C ARG A 224 0.64 -8.22 -36.69
N ALA A 225 1.65 -9.07 -36.79
CA ALA A 225 2.71 -8.91 -37.76
C ALA A 225 2.06 -8.87 -39.15
N ILE A 226 1.98 -7.68 -39.73
CA ILE A 226 1.70 -7.53 -41.15
C ILE A 226 2.94 -8.04 -41.86
N ARG A 227 2.88 -9.27 -42.37
CA ARG A 227 3.83 -9.73 -43.39
C ARG A 227 3.49 -9.01 -44.69
N ARG A 228 4.40 -8.15 -45.15
CA ARG A 228 4.52 -7.76 -46.55
C ARG A 228 5.82 -8.34 -47.09
#